data_AF-A0AAU9ETF3-F1
#
_entry.id   AF-A0AAU9ETF3-F1
#
_cell.length_a   1.000
_cell.length_b   1.000
_cell.length_c   1.000
_cell.angle_alpha   90.00
_cell.angle_beta   90.00
_cell.angle_gamma   90.00
#
_symmetry.space_group_name_H-M   'P 1'
#
loop_
_entity.id
_entity.type
_entity.pdbx_description
1 polymer ?
#
loop_
_entity_poly.entity_id
_entity_poly.type
_entity_poly.pdbx_seq_one_letter_code
_entity_poly.pdbx_strand_id
1 'polypeptide(L)' 'MDCGVACLTTISKQYGLKIPITKIREVAGTDKKGTNVFGMKKSAEKIGLSAKGVKRDKETFFMSFYFRLLYTL' A
#
# COMPACT_ATOMS: atom_id res chain seq x y z
N MET A 1 7.84 14.81 2.92
CA MET A 1 8.17 13.43 3.28
C MET A 1 6.90 12.63 3.03
N ASP A 2 6.74 12.04 1.84
CA ASP A 2 5.43 11.52 1.39
C ASP A 2 5.55 10.43 0.33
N CYS A 3 6.73 9.85 0.13
CA CYS A 3 6.95 8.90 -0.96
C CYS A 3 5.93 7.75 -0.94
N GLY A 4 5.71 7.13 0.21
CA GLY A 4 4.71 6.06 0.37
C GLY A 4 3.26 6.51 0.10
N VAL A 5 2.87 7.69 0.59
CA VAL A 5 1.53 8.26 0.40
C VAL A 5 1.30 8.64 -1.07
N ALA A 6 2.30 9.23 -1.72
CA ALA A 6 2.24 9.61 -3.13
C ALA A 6 2.13 8.36 -4.03
N CYS A 7 2.88 7.30 -3.73
CA CYS A 7 2.75 6.01 -4.41
C CYS A 7 1.33 5.45 -4.27
N LEU A 8 0.80 5.42 -3.03
CA LEU A 8 -0.56 4.93 -2.79
C LEU A 8 -1.60 5.78 -3.54
N THR A 9 -1.45 7.11 -3.55
CA THR A 9 -2.33 8.02 -4.30
C THR A 9 -2.31 7.73 -5.80
N THR A 10 -1.14 7.41 -6.35
CA THR A 10 -0.98 7.09 -7.77
C THR A 10 -1.69 5.79 -8.12
N ILE A 11 -1.50 4.75 -7.30
CA ILE A 11 -2.19 3.46 -7.45
C ILE A 11 -3.70 3.66 -7.34
N SER A 12 -4.18 4.39 -6.32
CA SER A 12 -5.59 4.71 -6.16
C SER A 12 -6.19 5.37 -7.41
N LYS A 13 -5.52 6.37 -7.98
CA LYS A 13 -5.96 7.05 -9.20
C LYS A 13 -6.08 6.08 -10.39
N GLN A 14 -5.13 5.15 -10.53
CA GLN A 14 -5.15 4.15 -11.60
C GLN A 14 -6.35 3.21 -11.49
N TYR A 15 -6.83 2.92 -10.28
CA TYR A 15 -8.05 2.14 -10.02
C TYR A 15 -9.33 3.01 -9.92
N GLY A 16 -9.29 4.26 -10.38
CA GLY A 16 -10.46 5.15 -10.38
C GLY A 16 -10.79 5.81 -9.04
N LEU A 17 -10.00 5.56 -7.99
CA LEU A 17 -10.16 6.17 -6.67
C LEU A 17 -9.52 7.56 -6.65
N LYS A 18 -10.33 8.61 -6.82
CA LYS A 18 -9.88 10.01 -6.79
C LYS A 18 -9.85 10.56 -5.37
N ILE A 19 -8.89 10.10 -4.57
CA ILE A 19 -8.73 10.51 -3.17
C ILE A 19 -7.64 11.59 -3.07
N PRO A 20 -7.90 12.71 -2.38
CA PRO A 20 -6.87 13.72 -2.14
C PRO A 20 -5.68 13.14 -1.36
N ILE A 21 -4.47 13.52 -1.74
CA ILE A 21 -3.23 13.07 -1.06
C ILE A 21 -3.23 13.43 0.43
N THR A 22 -3.82 14.57 0.80
CA THR A 22 -3.99 15.01 2.18
C THR A 22 -4.79 14.02 3.01
N LYS A 23 -5.86 13.46 2.45
CA LYS A 23 -6.70 12.48 3.14
C LYS A 23 -5.97 11.14 3.33
N ILE A 24 -5.19 10.72 2.34
CA ILE A 24 -4.36 9.51 2.47
C ILE A 24 -3.25 9.73 3.50
N ARG A 25 -2.65 10.93 3.55
CA ARG A 25 -1.64 11.34 4.52
C ARG A 25 -2.17 11.28 5.95
N GLU A 26 -3.36 11.82 6.19
CA GLU A 26 -4.03 11.79 7.50
C GLU A 26 -4.29 10.36 7.97
N VAL A 27 -4.88 9.54 7.09
CA VAL A 27 -5.21 8.15 7.44
C VAL A 27 -3.95 7.29 7.65
N ALA A 28 -2.89 7.57 6.89
CA ALA A 28 -1.61 6.88 7.03
C ALA A 28 -0.84 7.28 8.29
N GLY A 29 -1.24 8.36 8.98
CA GLY A 29 -0.53 8.89 10.14
C GLY A 29 0.84 9.44 9.79
N THR A 30 1.00 9.99 8.58
CA THR A 30 2.28 10.54 8.12
C THR A 30 2.64 11.80 8.90
N ASP A 31 3.85 11.84 9.44
CA ASP A 31 4.39 12.99 10.17
C ASP A 31 5.71 13.49 9.54
N LYS A 32 6.43 14.35 10.28
CA LYS A 32 7.74 14.87 9.85
C LYS A 32 8.83 13.78 9.72
N LYS A 33 8.62 12.59 10.28
CA LYS A 33 9.48 11.39 10.16
C LYS A 33 8.95 10.41 9.11
N GLY A 34 7.83 10.71 8.46
CA GLY A 34 7.32 9.97 7.31
C GLY A 34 6.21 9.01 7.69
N THR A 35 6.14 7.87 7.00
CA THR A 35 5.07 6.88 7.15
C THR A 35 5.67 5.51 7.32
N ASN A 36 5.19 4.75 8.31
CA ASN A 36 5.60 3.36 8.48
C ASN A 36 4.73 2.41 7.64
N VAL A 37 5.21 1.19 7.43
CA VAL A 37 4.55 0.18 6.59
C VAL A 37 3.17 -0.19 7.12
N PHE A 38 2.99 -0.20 8.46
CA PHE A 38 1.70 -0.48 9.09
C PHE A 38 0.65 0.60 8.76
N GLY A 39 1.02 1.88 8.90
CA GLY A 39 0.18 3.03 8.54
C GLY A 39 -0.18 3.03 7.06
N MET A 40 0.78 2.68 6.20
CA MET A 40 0.51 2.49 4.77
C MET A 40 -0.51 1.37 4.49
N LYS A 41 -0.33 0.19 5.10
CA LYS A 41 -1.28 -0.93 4.95
C LYS A 41 -2.68 -0.53 5.40
N LYS A 42 -2.79 0.07 6.59
CA LYS A 42 -4.06 0.54 7.16
C LYS A 42 -4.71 1.60 6.27
N SER A 43 -3.93 2.52 5.71
CA SER A 43 -4.44 3.54 4.79
C SER A 43 -4.97 2.92 3.50
N ALA A 44 -4.24 1.99 2.90
CA ALA A 44 -4.70 1.24 1.72
C ALA A 44 -6.02 0.48 1.97
N GLU A 45 -6.13 -0.21 3.11
CA GLU A 45 -7.36 -0.91 3.50
C GLU A 45 -8.53 0.05 3.73
N LYS A 46 -8.27 1.20 4.36
CA LYS A 46 -9.29 2.21 4.63
C LYS A 46 -9.86 2.86 3.36
N ILE A 47 -9.05 2.93 2.30
CA ILE A 47 -9.48 3.47 1.00
C ILE A 47 -10.04 2.40 0.06
N GLY A 48 -10.25 1.17 0.54
CA GLY A 48 -10.92 0.09 -0.20
C GLY A 48 -9.99 -0.81 -1.01
N LEU A 49 -8.67 -0.74 -0.80
CA LEU A 49 -7.71 -1.66 -1.43
C LEU A 49 -7.43 -2.85 -0.52
N SER A 50 -7.20 -4.02 -1.12
CA SER A 50 -6.61 -5.16 -0.39
C SER A 50 -5.09 -4.99 -0.31
N ALA A 51 -4.53 -4.98 0.90
CA ALA A 51 -3.10 -4.76 1.10
C ALA A 51 -2.48 -5.77 2.06
N LYS A 52 -1.30 -6.30 1.71
CA LYS A 52 -0.51 -7.21 2.54
C LYS A 52 0.94 -6.74 2.57
N GLY A 53 1.48 -6.54 3.77
CA GLY A 53 2.91 -6.33 3.96
C GLY A 53 3.65 -7.65 3.81
N VAL A 54 4.70 -7.69 2.99
CA VAL A 54 5.53 -8.88 2.77
C VAL A 54 6.97 -8.52 3.07
N LYS A 55 7.64 -9.34 3.87
CA LYS A 55 9.09 -9.25 4.07
C LYS A 55 9.77 -9.99 2.92
N ARG A 56 10.69 -9.31 2.23
CA ARG A 56 11.52 -9.97 1.21
C ARG A 56 12.78 -10.54 1.83
N ASP A 57 13.06 -11.77 1.49
CA ASP A 57 14.34 -12.44 1.41
C ASP A 57 14.82 -12.42 -0.05
N LYS A 58 16.13 -12.51 -0.28
CA LYS A 58 16.71 -12.37 -1.64
C LYS A 58 16.29 -13.50 -2.58
N GLU A 59 15.85 -14.64 -2.04
CA GLU A 59 15.60 -15.87 -2.79
C GLU A 59 14.11 -16.15 -3.04
N THR A 60 13.19 -15.67 -2.18
CA THR A 60 11.80 -16.16 -2.16
C THR A 60 10.77 -15.19 -2.77
N PHE A 61 11.25 -14.17 -3.49
CA PHE A 61 10.38 -13.11 -4.03
C PHE A 61 9.28 -13.63 -4.97
N PHE A 62 9.55 -14.66 -5.77
CA PHE A 62 8.58 -15.16 -6.75
C PHE A 62 7.44 -15.98 -6.13
N MET A 63 7.68 -16.67 -5.02
CA MET A 63 6.73 -17.66 -4.50
C MET A 63 5.46 -17.01 -3.95
N SER A 64 5.58 -15.87 -3.24
CA SER A 64 4.41 -15.21 -2.61
C SER A 64 3.41 -14.63 -3.62
N PHE A 65 3.88 -14.23 -4.82
CA PHE A 65 3.00 -13.73 -5.87
C PHE A 65 2.35 -14.90 -6.65
N TYR A 66 3.11 -15.96 -6.94
CA TYR A 66 2.61 -17.18 -7.59
C TYR A 66 1.59 -17.94 -6.75
N PHE A 67 1.79 -18.04 -5.43
CA PHE A 67 0.84 -18.70 -4.53
C PHE A 67 -0.52 -17.99 -4.47
N ARG A 68 -0.59 -16.69 -4.80
CA ARG A 68 -1.87 -15.99 -4.88
C ARG A 68 -2.57 -16.22 -6.22
N LEU A 69 -1.81 -16.40 -7.32
CA LEU A 69 -2.35 -16.68 -8.64
C LEU A 69 -2.81 -18.13 -8.81
N LEU A 70 -2.11 -19.10 -8.21
CA LEU A 70 -2.40 -20.54 -8.36
C LEU A 70 -3.50 -21.08 -7.43
N TYR A 71 -3.79 -20.41 -6.31
CA TYR A 71 -4.70 -20.93 -5.27
C TYR A 71 -5.90 -20.01 -5.00
N THR A 72 -6.15 -19.03 -5.88
CA THR A 72 -7.35 -18.16 -5.85
C THR A 72 -8.08 -18.15 -7.21
N LEU A 73 -7.57 -18.91 -8.19
CA LEU A 73 -8.30 -19.41 -9.36
C LEU A 73 -8.67 -20.88 -9.09
#